data_AF-A0A661JWS1-F1
#
_entry.id   AF-A0A661JWS1-F1
#
_cell.length_a   1.000
_cell.length_b   1.000
_cell.length_c   1.000
_cell.angle_alpha   90.00
_cell.angle_beta   90.00
_cell.angle_gamma   90.00
#
_symmetry.space_group_name_H-M   'P 1'
#
loop_
_entity.id
_entity.type
_entity.pdbx_description
1 polymer ?
#
loop_
_entity_poly.entity_id
_entity_poly.type
_entity_poly.pdbx_seq_one_letter_code
_entity_poly.pdbx_strand_id
1 'polypeptide(L)'
;MTVDKYTQRVQEALHNCQTIAARYHHQTVEPEHLLEALLEQPEGLAPRLLESLGVDLRILKQRLEAYLKSLPSVKGAAGGQLY
;
A
#
# COMPACT_ATOMS: atom_id res chain seq x y z
N MET A 1 10.08 3.35 -15.84
CA MET A 1 10.94 3.25 -14.64
C MET A 1 11.86 2.05 -14.81
N THR A 2 13.13 2.16 -14.45
CA THR A 2 14.13 1.07 -14.53
C THR A 2 14.21 0.41 -13.15
N VAL A 3 13.31 -0.56 -12.91
CA VAL A 3 13.10 -1.18 -11.59
C VAL A 3 14.30 -2.01 -11.13
N ASP A 4 15.05 -2.55 -12.09
CA ASP A 4 16.28 -3.34 -11.94
C ASP A 4 17.43 -2.61 -11.22
N LYS A 5 17.34 -1.28 -11.05
CA LYS A 5 18.32 -0.50 -10.27
C LYS A 5 18.06 -0.47 -8.76
N TYR A 6 16.89 -0.92 -8.32
CA TYR A 6 16.56 -0.96 -6.89
C TYR A 6 17.03 -2.26 -6.25
N THR A 7 17.14 -2.27 -4.92
CA THR A 7 17.37 -3.51 -4.17
C THR A 7 16.21 -4.48 -4.38
N GLN A 8 16.48 -5.79 -4.30
CA GLN A 8 15.45 -6.81 -4.50
C GLN A 8 14.20 -6.57 -3.65
N ARG A 9 14.37 -6.20 -2.37
CA ARG A 9 13.24 -5.89 -1.47
C ARG A 9 12.42 -4.69 -1.94
N VAL A 10 13.03 -3.66 -2.52
CA VAL A 10 12.28 -2.53 -3.07
C VAL A 10 11.54 -2.93 -4.34
N GLN A 11 12.13 -3.77 -5.18
CA GLN A 11 11.45 -4.31 -6.37
C GLN A 11 10.22 -5.13 -5.97
N GLU A 12 10.34 -5.98 -4.94
CA GLU A 12 9.22 -6.73 -4.35
C GLU A 12 8.13 -5.81 -3.81
N ALA A 13 8.50 -4.74 -3.08
CA ALA A 13 7.53 -3.75 -2.59
C ALA A 13 6.77 -3.06 -3.73
N LEU A 14 7.49 -2.63 -4.77
CA LEU A 14 6.90 -2.00 -5.95
C LEU A 14 5.94 -2.94 -6.69
N HIS A 15 6.27 -4.23 -6.78
CA HIS A 15 5.38 -5.23 -7.34
C HIS A 15 4.10 -5.39 -6.48
N ASN A 16 4.26 -5.42 -5.16
CA ASN A 16 3.14 -5.59 -4.22
C ASN A 16 2.19 -4.39 -4.19
N CYS A 17 2.65 -3.18 -4.54
CA CYS A 17 1.81 -1.97 -4.58
C CYS A 17 0.54 -2.16 -5.42
N GLN A 18 0.66 -2.83 -6.57
CA GLN A 18 -0.48 -3.07 -7.47
C GLN A 18 -1.52 -3.99 -6.81
N THR A 19 -1.06 -5.04 -6.12
CA THR A 19 -1.92 -5.96 -5.37
C THR A 19 -2.62 -5.24 -4.21
N ILE A 20 -1.92 -4.34 -3.51
CA ILE A 20 -2.50 -3.56 -2.41
C ILE A 20 -3.54 -2.57 -2.96
N ALA A 21 -3.23 -1.82 -4.02
CA ALA A 21 -4.20 -0.93 -4.66
C ALA A 21 -5.46 -1.69 -5.11
N ALA A 22 -5.30 -2.89 -5.68
CA ALA A 22 -6.42 -3.75 -6.05
C ALA A 22 -7.25 -4.20 -4.83
N ARG A 23 -6.61 -4.52 -3.69
CA ARG A 23 -7.28 -4.88 -2.43
C ARG A 23 -8.20 -3.76 -1.93
N TYR A 24 -7.83 -2.50 -2.15
CA TYR A 24 -8.64 -1.33 -1.79
C TYR A 24 -9.55 -0.83 -2.93
N HIS A 25 -9.53 -1.48 -4.10
CA HIS A 25 -10.24 -1.05 -5.32
C HIS A 25 -9.85 0.35 -5.79
N HIS A 26 -8.59 0.74 -5.60
CA HIS A 26 -8.04 1.98 -6.15
C HIS A 26 -7.57 1.76 -7.59
N GLN A 27 -7.94 2.68 -8.48
CA GLN A 27 -7.56 2.60 -9.89
C GLN A 27 -6.09 2.98 -10.14
N THR A 28 -5.47 3.67 -9.19
CA THR A 28 -4.11 4.19 -9.31
C THR A 28 -3.31 3.80 -8.08
N VAL A 29 -2.05 3.45 -8.30
CA VAL A 29 -1.09 3.23 -7.23
C VAL A 29 -0.64 4.59 -6.70
N GLU A 30 -0.98 4.85 -5.45
CA GLU A 30 -0.51 6.00 -4.65
C GLU A 30 0.61 5.62 -3.67
N PRO A 31 1.42 6.58 -3.17
CA PRO A 31 2.53 6.33 -2.25
C PRO A 31 2.16 5.52 -0.99
N GLU A 32 0.93 5.62 -0.52
CA GLU A 32 0.42 4.91 0.64
C GLU A 32 0.37 3.40 0.43
N HIS A 33 0.17 2.94 -0.81
CA HIS A 33 0.27 1.51 -1.14
C HIS A 33 1.71 1.02 -1.06
N LEU A 34 2.68 1.88 -1.42
CA LEU A 34 4.10 1.56 -1.27
C LEU A 34 4.49 1.53 0.20
N LEU A 35 4.00 2.47 1.00
CA LEU A 35 4.22 2.44 2.44
C LEU A 35 3.63 1.17 3.06
N GLU A 36 2.40 0.80 2.72
CA GLU A 36 1.78 -0.45 3.17
C GLU A 36 2.63 -1.67 2.74
N ALA A 37 3.07 -1.72 1.48
CA ALA A 37 3.93 -2.79 0.97
C ALA A 37 5.24 -2.92 1.77
N LEU A 38 5.88 -1.80 2.09
CA LEU A 38 7.12 -1.76 2.87
C LEU A 38 6.90 -2.18 4.34
N LEU A 39 5.72 -1.89 4.91
CA LEU A 39 5.34 -2.26 6.27
C LEU A 39 4.84 -3.72 6.40
N GLU A 40 4.36 -4.33 5.32
CA GLU A 40 3.97 -5.75 5.24
C GLU A 40 5.17 -6.69 5.02
N GLN A 41 6.35 -6.15 4.64
CA GLN A 41 7.55 -6.97 4.42
C GLN A 41 8.02 -7.69 5.71
N PRO A 42 8.12 -9.03 5.70
CA PRO A 42 8.70 -9.78 6.80
C PRO A 42 10.13 -9.34 7.07
N GLU A 43 10.43 -8.98 8.31
CA GLU A 43 11.75 -8.47 8.71
C GLU A 43 12.25 -7.31 7.81
N GLY A 44 11.31 -6.48 7.35
CA GLY A 44 11.56 -5.33 6.50
C GLY A 44 12.39 -4.25 7.22
N LEU A 45 13.15 -3.48 6.44
CA LEU A 45 13.95 -2.37 6.98
C LEU A 45 13.07 -1.19 7.42
N ALA A 46 11.99 -0.91 6.68
CA ALA A 46 11.09 0.20 6.94
C ALA A 46 10.44 0.14 8.35
N PRO A 47 9.79 -0.96 8.79
CA PRO A 47 9.23 -1.03 10.13
C PRO A 47 10.29 -0.85 11.21
N ARG A 48 11.47 -1.46 11.06
CA ARG A 48 12.58 -1.35 12.03
C ARG A 48 13.12 0.08 12.15
N LEU A 49 13.25 0.79 11.02
CA LEU A 49 13.67 2.19 11.00
C LEU A 49 12.65 3.08 11.71
N LEU A 50 11.36 2.90 11.40
CA LEU A 50 10.29 3.67 12.02
C LEU A 50 10.21 3.43 13.54
N GLU A 51 10.35 2.18 13.98
CA GLU A 51 10.45 1.85 15.42
C GLU A 51 11.67 2.52 16.07
N SER A 52 12.83 2.51 15.41
CA SER A 52 14.04 3.17 15.92
C SER A 52 13.90 4.69 16.04
N LEU A 53 12.97 5.29 15.28
CA LEU A 53 12.60 6.70 15.36
C LEU A 53 11.47 6.97 16.38
N GLY A 54 11.04 5.96 17.13
CA GLY A 54 9.99 6.07 18.15
C GLY A 54 8.57 6.05 17.60
N VAL A 55 8.36 5.62 16.35
CA VAL A 55 7.02 5.50 15.77
C VAL A 55 6.34 4.23 16.29
N ASP A 56 5.13 4.37 16.87
CA ASP A 56 4.29 3.20 17.17
C ASP A 56 3.69 2.64 15.86
N LEU A 57 4.25 1.53 15.39
CA LEU A 57 3.82 0.89 14.14
C LEU A 57 2.37 0.46 14.15
N ARG A 58 1.78 0.13 15.31
CA ARG A 58 0.36 -0.26 15.39
C ARG A 58 -0.52 0.93 15.06
N ILE A 59 -0.22 2.08 15.65
CA ILE A 59 -0.93 3.33 15.38
C ILE A 59 -0.73 3.76 13.92
N LEU A 60 0.50 3.66 13.41
CA LEU A 60 0.80 3.98 12.01
C LEU A 60 -0.02 3.11 11.05
N LYS A 61 -0.01 1.79 11.23
CA LYS A 61 -0.77 0.85 10.40
C LYS A 61 -2.26 1.12 10.45
N GLN A 62 -2.82 1.37 11.63
CA GLN A 62 -4.23 1.72 11.78
C GLN A 62 -4.60 3.00 11.03
N ARG A 63 -3.76 4.04 11.12
CA ARG A 63 -4.00 5.32 10.42
C ARG A 63 -3.86 5.17 8.92
N LEU A 64 -2.85 4.43 8.46
CA LEU A 64 -2.63 4.15 7.06
C LEU A 64 -3.80 3.38 6.45
N GLU A 65 -4.26 2.33 7.14
CA GLU A 65 -5.43 1.55 6.73
C GLU A 65 -6.70 2.42 6.67
N ALA A 66 -6.92 3.28 7.68
CA ALA A 66 -8.06 4.20 7.69
C ALA A 66 -7.99 5.21 6.53
N TYR A 67 -6.79 5.73 6.23
CA TYR A 67 -6.59 6.65 5.12
C TYR A 67 -6.83 5.96 3.77
N LEU A 68 -6.24 4.78 3.55
CA LEU A 68 -6.46 3.99 2.34
C LEU A 68 -7.96 3.69 2.14
N LYS A 69 -8.70 3.35 3.20
CA LYS A 69 -10.16 3.14 3.11
C LYS A 69 -10.95 4.41 2.77
N SER A 70 -10.39 5.60 3.02
CA SER A 70 -11.05 6.88 2.74
C SER A 70 -10.83 7.39 1.31
N LEU A 71 -9.85 6.83 0.59
CA LEU A 71 -9.57 7.21 -0.79
C LEU A 71 -10.71 6.79 -1.74
N PRO A 72 -10.87 7.47 -2.89
CA PRO A 72 -11.84 7.07 -3.89
C PRO A 72 -11.59 5.64 -4.37
N SER A 73 -12.60 4.78 -4.22
CA SER A 73 -12.55 3.39 -4.66
C SER A 73 -13.63 3.12 -5.69
N VAL A 74 -13.29 2.37 -6.74
CA VAL A 74 -14.24 1.97 -7.78
C VAL A 74 -14.62 0.54 -7.55
N LYS A 75 -15.62 0.36 -6.69
CA LYS A 75 -16.42 -0.86 -6.67
C LYS A 75 -17.39 -0.71 -7.83
N GLY A 76 -17.23 -1.52 -8.87
CA GLY A 76 -18.02 -1.41 -10.10
C GLY A 76 -19.50 -1.17 -9.78
N ALA A 77 -20.12 -0.23 -10.52
CA ALA A 77 -21.55 -0.02 -10.49
C ALA A 77 -22.26 -1.31 -10.93
N ALA A 78 -22.48 -2.22 -9.98
CA ALA A 78 -23.38 -3.34 -10.12
C ALA A 78 -24.80 -2.79 -9.92
N GLY A 79 -25.40 -2.25 -10.99
CA GLY A 79 -26.79 -1.82 -10.95
C GLY A 79 -27.09 -0.69 -11.93
N GLY A 80 -27.25 -1.02 -13.21
CA GLY A 80 -27.60 -0.02 -14.21
C GLY A 80 -27.90 -0.56 -15.61
N GLN A 81 -28.31 -1.82 -15.75
CA GLN A 81 -29.07 -2.24 -16.92
C GLN A 81 -30.56 -2.17 -16.55
N LEU A 82 -31.07 -0.95 -16.46
CA LEU A 82 -32.49 -0.68 -16.66
C LEU A 82 -32.55 0.21 -17.89
N TYR A 83 -32.75 -0.41 -19.05
CA TYR A 83 -33.70 -0.11 -20.13
C TYR A 83 -33.36 -1.04 -21.31
#